data_AF-A0A9P7N455-F1
#
_entry.id   AF-A0A9P7N455-F1
#
_cell.length_a   1.000
_cell.length_b   1.000
_cell.length_c   1.000
_cell.angle_alpha   90.00
_cell.angle_beta   90.00
_cell.angle_gamma   90.00
#
_symmetry.space_group_name_H-M   'P 1'
#
loop_
_entity.id
_entity.type
_entity.pdbx_description
1 polymer ?
#
loop_
_entity_poly.entity_id
_entity_poly.type
_entity_poly.pdbx_seq_one_letter_code
_entity_poly.pdbx_strand_id
1 'polypeptide(L)'
;MPLVVPAVTTNSTTKTEEWQNKLVGKKLSDTEHNEVMFCKNKLPADHRVISPGQMVTRDFVEGRLNVYLKEDGTVSHVQHGISPSPKQKLKSSVQRGLRQSLQTTYPLLTPHMDEILPKKASLSSMKLPDRNTLYVLDSEPLFYQQDVPTPALVPHLKLVHRFPQGFPTIRIDRGAIRFVLSGATLMAPGLTSPGGRLPREGADKGLVEGKEMEQRVDEEGRWSRELGKGEVVVIVAEGKEEACAVGTLVTGTEEVKAKGKGPVVEDAHFLGDGLWNLALE
;
A
#
# COMPACT_ATOMS: atom_id res chain seq x y z
N MET A 1 22.99 33.49 -36.16
CA MET A 1 22.17 33.65 -34.94
C MET A 1 21.95 32.27 -34.35
N PRO A 2 22.46 31.96 -33.15
CA PRO A 2 22.09 30.70 -32.50
C PRO A 2 20.69 30.85 -31.88
N LEU A 3 19.80 29.94 -32.25
CA LEU A 3 18.44 29.84 -31.71
C LEU A 3 18.53 29.41 -30.23
N VAL A 4 18.20 30.34 -29.33
CA VAL A 4 18.02 30.05 -27.91
C VAL A 4 16.67 29.34 -27.76
N VAL A 5 16.72 28.03 -27.52
CA VAL A 5 15.56 27.26 -27.04
C VAL A 5 15.31 27.67 -25.59
N PRO A 6 14.10 28.11 -25.20
CA PRO A 6 13.81 28.42 -23.81
C PRO A 6 13.92 27.14 -22.98
N ALA A 7 14.72 27.18 -21.92
CA ALA A 7 14.72 26.15 -20.91
C ALA A 7 13.31 26.06 -20.31
N VAL A 8 12.65 24.93 -20.51
CA VAL A 8 11.46 24.56 -19.74
C VAL A 8 11.95 24.21 -18.34
N THR A 9 11.96 25.18 -17.44
CA THR A 9 12.11 24.95 -16.00
C THR A 9 10.83 24.31 -15.48
N THR A 10 10.79 22.98 -15.45
CA THR A 10 9.81 22.22 -14.69
C THR A 10 10.10 22.41 -13.19
N ASN A 11 9.66 23.51 -12.61
CA ASN A 11 9.61 23.68 -11.15
C ASN A 11 8.39 22.92 -10.61
N SER A 12 8.45 21.58 -10.62
CA SER A 12 7.55 20.76 -9.80
C SER A 12 8.23 20.46 -8.46
N THR A 13 8.53 21.51 -7.69
CA THR A 13 9.01 21.33 -6.31
C THR A 13 7.90 20.64 -5.52
N THR A 14 8.18 19.46 -4.97
CA THR A 14 7.16 18.75 -4.21
C THR A 14 6.82 19.53 -2.94
N LYS A 15 5.56 19.48 -2.45
CA LYS A 15 5.19 20.14 -1.19
C LYS A 15 6.10 19.72 -0.03
N THR A 16 6.59 18.48 -0.04
CA THR A 16 7.60 18.00 0.93
C THR A 16 8.88 18.82 0.85
N GLU A 17 9.47 19.02 -0.33
CA GLU A 17 10.68 19.84 -0.51
C GLU A 17 10.46 21.29 -0.07
N GLU A 18 9.30 21.88 -0.38
CA GLU A 18 8.95 23.23 0.06
C GLU A 18 8.98 23.36 1.59
N TRP A 19 8.32 22.44 2.29
CA TRP A 19 8.29 22.44 3.75
C TRP A 19 9.63 22.03 4.36
N GLN A 20 10.38 21.16 3.70
CA GLN A 20 11.69 20.71 4.14
C GLN A 20 12.66 21.90 4.19
N ASN A 21 12.67 22.73 3.15
CA ASN A 21 13.47 23.96 3.09
C ASN A 21 13.06 24.99 4.15
N LYS A 22 11.78 25.02 4.54
CA LYS A 22 11.28 25.98 5.55
C LYS A 22 11.58 25.56 6.98
N LEU A 23 11.55 24.26 7.27
CA LEU A 23 11.47 23.73 8.64
C LEU A 23 12.74 23.02 9.11
N VAL A 24 13.43 22.26 8.26
CA VAL A 24 14.56 21.43 8.69
C VAL A 24 15.68 22.30 9.26
N GLY A 25 16.21 21.88 10.42
CA GLY A 25 17.25 22.61 11.14
C GLY A 25 16.75 23.69 12.10
N LYS A 26 15.45 23.99 12.10
CA LYS A 26 14.83 24.96 13.02
C LYS A 26 14.14 24.26 14.19
N LYS A 27 13.98 24.95 15.32
CA LYS A 27 13.12 24.52 16.44
C LYS A 27 11.71 25.07 16.29
N LEU A 28 10.70 24.31 16.69
CA LEU A 28 9.32 24.81 16.69
C LEU A 28 9.07 25.66 17.93
N SER A 29 8.51 26.85 17.74
CA SER A 29 8.11 27.75 18.84
C SER A 29 6.63 28.14 18.69
N ASP A 30 5.99 28.56 19.77
CA ASP A 30 4.58 28.97 19.72
C ASP A 30 4.40 30.41 19.20
N THR A 31 5.43 31.26 19.34
CA THR A 31 5.33 32.71 19.07
C THR A 31 6.42 33.26 18.16
N GLU A 32 7.60 32.65 18.11
CA GLU A 32 8.79 33.22 17.46
C GLU A 32 9.06 32.66 16.05
N HIS A 33 9.43 33.53 15.13
CA HIS A 33 9.81 33.14 13.78
C HIS A 33 11.10 33.87 13.39
N ASN A 34 12.21 33.13 13.36
CA ASN A 34 13.53 33.65 13.00
C ASN A 34 14.32 32.59 12.21
N GLU A 35 15.63 32.77 12.06
CA GLU A 35 16.48 31.83 11.31
C GLU A 35 16.60 30.45 11.98
N VAL A 36 16.49 30.39 13.31
CA VAL A 36 16.69 29.17 14.12
C VAL A 36 15.37 28.60 14.63
N MET A 37 14.29 29.38 14.63
CA MET A 37 12.98 29.02 15.17
C MET A 37 11.85 29.26 14.17
N PHE A 38 10.87 28.35 14.15
CA PHE A 38 9.70 28.41 13.30
C PHE A 38 8.41 28.38 14.14
N CYS A 39 7.56 29.41 13.99
CA CYS A 39 6.28 29.51 14.68
C CYS A 39 5.27 28.44 14.19
N LYS A 40 4.72 27.66 15.13
CA LYS A 40 3.75 26.59 14.86
C LYS A 40 2.47 27.08 14.16
N ASN A 41 2.05 28.33 14.40
CA ASN A 41 0.85 28.91 13.78
C ASN A 41 0.97 29.08 12.26
N LYS A 42 2.19 28.98 11.71
CA LYS A 42 2.44 29.02 10.26
C LYS A 42 2.51 27.64 9.61
N LEU A 43 2.32 26.56 10.37
CA LEU A 43 2.18 25.23 9.81
C LEU A 43 0.81 25.10 9.11
N PRO A 44 0.66 24.18 8.14
CA PRO A 44 -0.63 23.88 7.53
C PRO A 44 -1.69 23.53 8.59
N ALA A 45 -2.97 23.75 8.29
CA ALA A 45 -4.06 23.38 9.19
C ALA A 45 -3.96 21.89 9.60
N ASP A 46 -3.72 21.02 8.61
CA ASP A 46 -3.49 19.60 8.84
C ASP A 46 -1.98 19.32 8.98
N HIS A 47 -1.50 19.29 10.23
CA HIS A 47 -0.13 18.92 10.54
C HIS A 47 -0.03 18.02 11.77
N ARG A 48 1.07 17.27 11.87
CA ARG A 48 1.39 16.45 13.04
C ARG A 48 2.87 16.60 13.38
N VAL A 49 3.15 17.01 14.60
CA VAL A 49 4.52 17.07 15.14
C VAL A 49 4.79 15.77 15.88
N ILE A 50 5.90 15.10 15.54
CA ILE A 50 6.27 13.78 16.05
C ILE A 50 7.61 13.89 16.76
N SER A 51 7.60 13.66 18.07
CA SER A 51 8.82 13.60 18.89
C SER A 51 9.49 12.23 18.78
N PRO A 52 10.82 12.13 19.03
CA PRO A 52 11.50 10.84 19.09
C PRO A 52 10.81 9.88 20.06
N GLY A 53 10.53 8.66 19.61
CA GLY A 53 9.88 7.62 20.42
C GLY A 53 8.38 7.80 20.65
N GLN A 54 7.75 8.87 20.12
CA GLN A 54 6.30 9.05 20.22
C GLN A 54 5.58 7.97 19.41
N MET A 55 4.70 7.20 20.08
CA MET A 55 3.78 6.30 19.39
C MET A 55 2.80 7.13 18.56
N VAL A 56 2.76 6.84 17.26
CA VAL A 56 1.89 7.51 16.30
C VAL A 56 1.00 6.49 15.61
N THR A 57 -0.23 6.88 15.33
CA THR A 57 -1.12 6.10 14.47
C THR A 57 -0.57 6.10 13.05
N ARG A 58 -0.74 4.97 12.35
CA ARG A 58 -0.32 4.78 10.95
C ARG A 58 -1.38 5.27 9.95
N ASP A 59 -2.24 6.19 10.38
CA ASP A 59 -3.30 6.76 9.56
C ASP A 59 -2.70 7.60 8.42
N PHE A 60 -3.25 7.42 7.21
CA PHE A 60 -2.88 8.25 6.07
C PHE A 60 -3.87 9.40 5.91
N VAL A 61 -3.35 10.62 5.82
CA VAL A 61 -4.12 11.83 5.52
C VAL A 61 -3.33 12.58 4.45
N GLU A 62 -3.88 12.64 3.25
CA GLU A 62 -3.18 13.13 2.05
C GLU A 62 -2.61 14.56 2.20
N GLY A 63 -3.37 15.45 2.84
CA GLY A 63 -2.96 16.83 3.06
C GLY A 63 -2.08 17.07 4.29
N ARG A 64 -1.81 16.04 5.11
CA ARG A 64 -1.17 16.21 6.41
C ARG A 64 0.35 16.32 6.28
N LEU A 65 0.90 17.42 6.80
CA LEU A 65 2.34 17.58 6.98
C LEU A 65 2.79 16.90 8.28
N ASN A 66 3.58 15.83 8.18
CA ASN A 66 4.27 15.25 9.34
C ASN A 66 5.61 15.96 9.54
N VAL A 67 5.89 16.43 10.75
CA VAL A 67 7.12 17.12 11.14
C VAL A 67 7.80 16.30 12.22
N TYR A 68 8.98 15.75 11.93
CA TYR A 68 9.71 14.88 12.85
C TYR A 68 10.78 15.67 13.58
N LEU A 69 10.77 15.63 14.91
CA LEU A 69 11.76 16.30 15.75
C LEU A 69 12.89 15.37 16.16
N LYS A 70 14.07 15.95 16.44
CA LYS A 70 15.18 15.32 17.16
C LYS A 70 14.98 15.46 18.66
N GLU A 71 15.83 14.79 19.46
CA GLU A 71 15.79 14.85 20.93
C GLU A 71 15.99 16.27 21.48
N ASP A 72 16.70 17.13 20.73
CA ASP A 72 16.95 18.53 21.08
C ASP A 72 15.79 19.48 20.70
N GLY A 73 14.70 18.96 20.12
CA GLY A 73 13.53 19.71 19.64
C GLY A 73 13.70 20.36 18.26
N THR A 74 14.81 20.10 17.56
CA THR A 74 15.06 20.59 16.20
C THR A 74 14.35 19.71 15.17
N VAL A 75 13.77 20.29 14.12
CA VAL A 75 13.15 19.54 13.03
C VAL A 75 14.22 18.77 12.25
N SER A 76 14.07 17.44 12.22
CA SER A 76 14.96 16.52 11.50
C SER A 76 14.62 16.43 10.02
N HIS A 77 13.35 16.17 9.72
CA HIS A 77 12.81 16.04 8.39
C HIS A 77 11.29 16.25 8.45
N VAL A 78 10.69 16.44 7.27
CA VAL A 78 9.25 16.56 7.12
C VAL A 78 8.79 15.59 6.05
N GLN A 79 7.53 15.18 6.13
CA GLN A 79 6.92 14.29 5.15
C GLN A 79 5.51 14.78 4.85
N HIS A 80 5.25 15.10 3.58
CA HIS A 80 3.93 15.44 3.07
C HIS A 80 3.59 14.47 1.92
N GLY A 81 2.66 13.54 2.16
CA GLY A 81 2.34 12.47 1.22
C GLY A 81 3.46 11.43 1.06
N ILE A 82 3.48 10.75 -0.09
CA ILE A 82 4.53 9.80 -0.46
C ILE A 82 5.55 10.50 -1.35
N SER A 83 6.83 10.43 -0.98
CA SER A 83 7.94 10.91 -1.80
C SER A 83 8.69 9.71 -2.39
N PRO A 84 8.37 9.32 -3.64
CA PRO A 84 9.05 8.20 -4.28
C PRO A 84 10.42 8.60 -4.85
N SER A 85 11.32 7.62 -4.96
CA SER A 85 12.53 7.75 -5.77
C SER A 85 12.20 7.73 -7.26
N PRO A 86 13.06 8.30 -8.13
CA PRO A 86 12.88 8.25 -9.58
C PRO A 86 12.71 6.82 -10.11
N LYS A 87 11.91 6.66 -11.17
CA LYS A 87 11.70 5.37 -11.84
C LYS A 87 13.02 4.86 -12.42
N GLN A 88 13.31 3.58 -12.16
CA GLN A 88 14.44 2.87 -12.73
C GLN A 88 13.95 1.71 -13.60
N LYS A 89 14.38 1.66 -14.86
CA LYS A 89 14.06 0.54 -15.76
C LYS A 89 14.70 -0.76 -15.27
N LEU A 90 13.93 -1.84 -15.25
CA LEU A 90 14.41 -3.16 -14.86
C LEU A 90 15.09 -3.87 -16.02
N LYS A 91 16.07 -4.72 -15.67
CA LYS A 91 16.68 -5.65 -16.63
C LYS A 91 15.68 -6.73 -17.03
N SER A 92 15.73 -7.17 -18.29
CA SER A 92 14.84 -8.20 -18.83
C SER A 92 14.89 -9.52 -18.07
N SER A 93 16.04 -9.90 -17.50
CA SER A 93 16.17 -11.09 -16.65
C SER A 93 15.33 -10.98 -15.37
N VAL A 94 15.37 -9.82 -14.70
CA VAL A 94 14.61 -9.54 -13.48
C VAL A 94 13.11 -9.52 -13.77
N GLN A 95 12.71 -8.88 -14.88
CA GLN A 95 11.31 -8.86 -15.32
C GLN A 95 10.76 -10.27 -15.60
N ARG A 96 11.55 -11.15 -16.25
CA ARG A 96 11.16 -12.55 -16.45
C ARG A 96 11.00 -13.30 -15.12
N GLY A 97 11.91 -13.09 -14.17
CA GLY A 97 11.82 -13.66 -12.83
C GLY A 97 10.55 -13.20 -12.10
N LEU A 98 10.27 -11.89 -12.09
CA LEU A 98 9.04 -11.33 -11.50
C LEU A 98 7.79 -11.92 -12.14
N ARG A 99 7.75 -12.02 -13.47
CA ARG A 99 6.62 -12.62 -14.18
C ARG A 99 6.40 -14.10 -13.80
N GLN A 100 7.47 -14.85 -13.56
CA GLN A 100 7.37 -16.23 -13.09
C GLN A 100 6.83 -16.28 -11.66
N SER A 101 7.37 -15.47 -10.75
CA SER A 101 6.88 -15.37 -9.37
C SER A 101 5.40 -15.01 -9.32
N LEU A 102 4.94 -14.07 -10.16
CA LEU A 102 3.53 -13.68 -10.22
C LEU A 102 2.61 -14.83 -10.67
N GLN A 103 3.02 -15.65 -11.63
CA GLN A 103 2.22 -16.80 -12.05
C GLN A 103 2.16 -17.88 -10.97
N THR A 104 3.23 -18.05 -10.19
CA THR A 104 3.25 -18.97 -9.05
C THR A 104 2.41 -18.47 -7.89
N THR A 105 2.52 -17.18 -7.54
CA THR A 105 1.77 -16.59 -6.41
C THR A 105 0.30 -16.34 -6.76
N TYR A 106 0.01 -15.95 -8.00
CA TYR A 106 -1.34 -15.66 -8.49
C TYR A 106 -1.65 -16.44 -9.77
N PRO A 107 -1.88 -17.76 -9.67
CA PRO A 107 -2.15 -18.63 -10.83
C PRO A 107 -3.32 -18.16 -11.69
N LEU A 108 -4.35 -17.60 -11.06
CA LEU A 108 -5.55 -17.07 -11.75
C LEU A 108 -5.26 -15.89 -12.69
N LEU A 109 -4.11 -15.22 -12.56
CA LEU A 109 -3.70 -14.16 -13.49
C LEU A 109 -3.01 -14.71 -14.75
N THR A 110 -2.64 -16.00 -14.78
CA THR A 110 -1.92 -16.61 -15.91
C THR A 110 -2.58 -16.35 -17.28
N PRO A 111 -3.92 -16.46 -17.44
CA PRO A 111 -4.58 -16.17 -18.71
C PRO A 111 -4.46 -14.71 -19.16
N HIS A 112 -4.29 -13.78 -18.22
CA HIS A 112 -4.23 -12.34 -18.46
C HIS A 112 -2.79 -11.79 -18.41
N MET A 113 -1.78 -12.65 -18.23
CA MET A 113 -0.41 -12.22 -17.96
C MET A 113 0.24 -11.46 -19.13
N ASP A 114 -0.14 -11.77 -20.37
CA ASP A 114 0.32 -11.02 -21.54
C ASP A 114 -0.30 -9.64 -21.66
N GLU A 115 -1.48 -9.42 -21.08
CA GLU A 115 -2.13 -8.11 -20.96
C GLU A 115 -1.52 -7.30 -19.80
N ILE A 116 -1.31 -7.94 -18.64
CA ILE A 116 -0.80 -7.31 -17.42
C ILE A 116 0.68 -6.93 -17.55
N LEU A 117 1.51 -7.86 -18.02
CA LEU A 117 2.96 -7.68 -18.12
C LEU A 117 3.50 -8.30 -19.41
N PRO A 118 3.35 -7.64 -20.57
CA PRO A 118 3.80 -8.18 -21.86
C PRO A 118 5.30 -8.52 -21.85
N LYS A 119 5.70 -9.60 -22.52
CA LYS A 119 7.09 -10.11 -22.50
C LYS A 119 8.14 -9.11 -23.01
N LYS A 120 7.75 -8.19 -23.88
CA LYS A 120 8.60 -7.15 -24.47
C LYS A 120 8.42 -5.77 -23.82
N ALA A 121 7.53 -5.66 -22.84
CA ALA A 121 7.27 -4.41 -22.15
C ALA A 121 8.49 -3.97 -21.33
N SER A 122 8.63 -2.67 -21.09
CA SER A 122 9.73 -2.10 -20.29
C SER A 122 9.26 -1.84 -18.86
N LEU A 123 9.32 -2.84 -17.99
CA LEU A 123 8.93 -2.68 -16.59
C LEU A 123 9.93 -1.77 -15.84
N SER A 124 9.40 -0.84 -15.06
CA SER A 124 10.19 0.04 -14.19
C SER A 124 9.90 -0.25 -12.73
N SER A 125 10.85 0.05 -11.86
CA SER A 125 10.69 0.02 -10.40
C SER A 125 10.97 1.39 -9.80
N MET A 126 10.26 1.75 -8.74
CA MET A 126 10.52 2.95 -7.94
C MET A 126 10.55 2.58 -6.47
N LYS A 127 11.53 3.12 -5.74
CA LYS A 127 11.59 2.95 -4.28
C LYS A 127 10.62 3.93 -3.64
N LEU A 128 9.82 3.42 -2.73
CA LEU A 128 8.90 4.18 -1.90
C LEU A 128 9.46 4.25 -0.46
N PRO A 129 8.93 5.14 0.39
CA PRO A 129 9.18 5.11 1.83
C PRO A 129 8.86 3.73 2.47
N ASP A 130 9.32 3.55 3.70
CA ASP A 130 9.12 2.32 4.48
C ASP A 130 9.62 1.04 3.80
N ARG A 131 10.68 1.19 2.98
CA ARG A 131 11.34 0.11 2.24
C ARG A 131 10.42 -0.67 1.31
N ASN A 132 9.48 0.03 0.67
CA ASN A 132 8.65 -0.53 -0.38
C ASN A 132 9.28 -0.30 -1.76
N THR A 133 9.14 -1.25 -2.68
CA THR A 133 9.49 -1.08 -4.10
C THR A 133 8.23 -1.30 -4.93
N LEU A 134 7.81 -0.29 -5.67
CA LEU A 134 6.65 -0.36 -6.58
C LEU A 134 7.13 -0.66 -8.00
N TYR A 135 6.48 -1.62 -8.65
CA TYR A 135 6.69 -1.98 -10.05
C TYR A 135 5.61 -1.32 -10.91
N VAL A 136 6.05 -0.53 -11.88
CA VAL A 136 5.21 0.31 -12.74
C VAL A 136 5.50 -0.05 -14.18
N LEU A 137 4.44 -0.31 -14.94
CA LEU A 137 4.49 -0.46 -16.37
C LEU A 137 3.95 0.83 -17.01
N ASP A 138 4.83 1.56 -17.69
CA ASP A 138 4.54 2.91 -18.22
C ASP A 138 4.08 3.88 -17.10
N SER A 139 2.77 4.06 -16.96
CA SER A 139 2.12 4.86 -15.90
C SER A 139 1.14 4.05 -15.04
N GLU A 140 1.06 2.73 -15.24
CA GLU A 140 0.20 1.83 -14.49
C GLU A 140 0.98 1.09 -13.38
N PRO A 141 0.59 1.25 -12.10
CA PRO A 141 1.17 0.48 -11.02
C PRO A 141 0.61 -0.94 -11.02
N LEU A 142 1.49 -1.94 -10.94
CA LEU A 142 1.08 -3.35 -10.99
C LEU A 142 1.17 -4.00 -9.61
N PHE A 143 2.36 -4.02 -9.01
CA PHE A 143 2.63 -4.69 -7.75
C PHE A 143 3.67 -3.90 -6.94
N TYR A 144 3.65 -4.04 -5.63
CA TYR A 144 4.74 -3.59 -4.78
C TYR A 144 5.27 -4.72 -3.91
N GLN A 145 6.50 -4.56 -3.43
CA GLN A 145 7.17 -5.51 -2.57
C GLN A 145 7.79 -4.76 -1.39
N GLN A 146 7.60 -5.29 -0.19
CA GLN A 146 8.26 -4.82 1.02
C GLN A 146 9.61 -5.51 1.20
N ASP A 147 10.63 -4.76 1.61
CA ASP A 147 11.96 -5.29 1.96
C ASP A 147 11.94 -5.86 3.39
N VAL A 148 11.26 -7.00 3.54
CA VAL A 148 11.14 -7.78 4.77
C VAL A 148 11.70 -9.19 4.54
N PRO A 149 12.02 -9.98 5.59
CA PRO A 149 12.67 -11.28 5.44
C PRO A 149 11.94 -12.26 4.50
N THR A 150 10.60 -12.20 4.48
CA THR A 150 9.76 -12.99 3.57
C THR A 150 8.94 -12.03 2.70
N PRO A 151 9.52 -11.51 1.60
CA PRO A 151 8.86 -10.49 0.80
C PRO A 151 7.78 -11.12 -0.08
N ALA A 152 6.53 -10.66 0.10
CA ALA A 152 5.43 -11.01 -0.79
C ALA A 152 5.26 -9.95 -1.89
N LEU A 153 4.93 -10.38 -3.11
CA LEU A 153 4.50 -9.47 -4.18
C LEU A 153 3.03 -9.11 -3.96
N VAL A 154 2.75 -7.90 -3.53
CA VAL A 154 1.39 -7.43 -3.24
C VAL A 154 0.84 -6.67 -4.45
N PRO A 155 -0.34 -7.01 -4.99
CA PRO A 155 -0.91 -6.30 -6.12
C PRO A 155 -1.37 -4.90 -5.72
N HIS A 156 -1.23 -3.95 -6.64
CA HIS A 156 -1.81 -2.64 -6.50
C HIS A 156 -3.33 -2.71 -6.67
N LEU A 157 -4.10 -1.88 -5.94
CA LEU A 157 -5.58 -1.93 -5.99
C LEU A 157 -6.14 -1.69 -7.39
N LYS A 158 -5.56 -0.78 -8.18
CA LYS A 158 -5.92 -0.58 -9.60
C LYS A 158 -5.84 -1.87 -10.43
N LEU A 159 -4.84 -2.71 -10.18
CA LEU A 159 -4.73 -4.01 -10.85
C LEU A 159 -5.80 -4.98 -10.35
N VAL A 160 -6.06 -4.99 -9.04
CA VAL A 160 -7.11 -5.79 -8.43
C VAL A 160 -8.49 -5.43 -9.01
N HIS A 161 -8.81 -4.15 -9.14
CA HIS A 161 -10.07 -3.68 -9.73
C HIS A 161 -10.22 -4.09 -11.19
N ARG A 162 -9.11 -4.15 -11.95
CA ARG A 162 -9.12 -4.63 -13.34
C ARG A 162 -9.29 -6.15 -13.45
N PHE A 163 -8.75 -6.93 -12.49
CA PHE A 163 -8.82 -8.39 -12.47
C PHE A 163 -9.29 -8.93 -11.10
N PRO A 164 -10.54 -8.66 -10.68
CA PRO A 164 -10.99 -8.92 -9.31
C PRO A 164 -11.02 -10.42 -8.96
N GLN A 165 -11.19 -11.28 -9.96
CA GLN A 165 -11.18 -12.73 -9.79
C GLN A 165 -9.77 -13.33 -9.70
N GLY A 166 -8.72 -12.51 -9.89
CA GLY A 166 -7.34 -12.98 -9.98
C GLY A 166 -6.66 -13.26 -8.64
N PHE A 167 -7.33 -12.97 -7.51
CA PHE A 167 -6.69 -12.87 -6.20
C PHE A 167 -7.53 -13.50 -5.09
N PRO A 168 -6.89 -14.06 -4.04
CA PRO A 168 -7.60 -14.49 -2.84
C PRO A 168 -8.31 -13.33 -2.15
N THR A 169 -9.59 -13.51 -1.80
CA THR A 169 -10.42 -12.45 -1.20
C THR A 169 -10.96 -12.82 0.19
N ILE A 170 -11.08 -11.83 1.07
CA ILE A 170 -11.85 -11.91 2.31
C ILE A 170 -12.83 -10.74 2.39
N ARG A 171 -14.01 -10.93 3.00
CA ARG A 171 -15.00 -9.85 3.15
C ARG A 171 -15.07 -9.35 4.58
N ILE A 172 -15.00 -8.03 4.73
CA ILE A 172 -15.24 -7.34 6.01
C ILE A 172 -16.69 -6.86 6.12
N ASP A 173 -17.17 -6.69 7.35
CA ASP A 173 -18.44 -6.03 7.61
C ASP A 173 -18.40 -4.51 7.37
N ARG A 174 -19.59 -3.90 7.36
CA ARG A 174 -19.79 -2.47 7.16
C ARG A 174 -19.08 -1.59 8.19
N GLY A 175 -18.98 -2.05 9.44
CA GLY A 175 -18.38 -1.29 10.54
C GLY A 175 -16.86 -1.15 10.39
N ALA A 176 -16.21 -2.17 9.83
CA ALA A 176 -14.78 -2.19 9.59
C ALA A 176 -14.32 -1.27 8.43
N ILE A 177 -15.21 -0.99 7.45
CA ILE A 177 -14.87 -0.26 6.21
C ILE A 177 -14.13 1.05 6.48
N ARG A 178 -14.69 1.90 7.36
CA ARG A 178 -14.10 3.22 7.67
C ARG A 178 -12.68 3.10 8.21
N PHE A 179 -12.44 2.10 9.07
CA PHE A 179 -11.15 1.91 9.71
C PHE A 179 -10.10 1.39 8.73
N VAL A 180 -10.48 0.43 7.87
CA VAL A 180 -9.61 -0.08 6.80
C VAL A 180 -9.23 1.05 5.83
N LEU A 181 -10.19 1.87 5.41
CA LEU A 181 -9.95 3.04 4.55
C LEU A 181 -9.23 4.20 5.26
N SER A 182 -8.91 4.06 6.55
CA SER A 182 -8.08 5.01 7.29
C SER A 182 -6.69 4.44 7.60
N GLY A 183 -6.35 3.25 7.10
CA GLY A 183 -5.07 2.58 7.35
C GLY A 183 -4.96 1.91 8.72
N ALA A 184 -6.09 1.63 9.38
CA ALA A 184 -6.08 0.88 10.63
C ALA A 184 -5.88 -0.62 10.39
N THR A 185 -5.24 -1.28 11.35
CA THR A 185 -5.12 -2.75 11.38
C THR A 185 -6.48 -3.43 11.32
N LEU A 186 -6.64 -4.39 10.41
CA LEU A 186 -7.83 -5.22 10.33
C LEU A 186 -7.82 -6.26 11.44
N MET A 187 -8.84 -6.23 12.29
CA MET A 187 -9.00 -7.13 13.43
C MET A 187 -10.00 -8.24 13.12
N ALA A 188 -9.80 -9.41 13.75
CA ALA A 188 -10.65 -10.59 13.54
C ALA A 188 -12.17 -10.34 13.67
N PRO A 189 -12.67 -9.52 14.62
CA PRO A 189 -14.11 -9.25 14.73
C PRO A 189 -14.75 -8.66 13.47
N GLY A 190 -13.98 -7.92 12.65
CA GLY A 190 -14.46 -7.38 11.38
C GLY A 190 -14.72 -8.43 10.29
N LEU A 191 -14.23 -9.65 10.50
CA LEU A 191 -14.31 -10.78 9.57
C LEU A 191 -15.19 -11.93 10.10
N THR A 192 -15.33 -12.05 11.43
CA THR A 192 -16.14 -13.08 12.09
C THR A 192 -17.56 -12.63 12.43
N SER A 193 -17.89 -11.37 12.15
CA SER A 193 -19.25 -10.83 12.29
C SER A 193 -20.20 -11.37 11.20
N PRO A 194 -21.53 -11.18 11.33
CA PRO A 194 -22.49 -11.64 10.32
C PRO A 194 -22.26 -11.07 8.90
N GLY A 195 -21.64 -9.88 8.82
CA GLY A 195 -21.26 -9.21 7.58
C GLY A 195 -19.95 -9.73 6.98
N GLY A 196 -19.06 -10.31 7.79
CA GLY A 196 -17.79 -10.85 7.34
C GLY A 196 -17.91 -12.17 6.57
N ARG A 197 -16.98 -12.42 5.64
CA ARG A 197 -16.86 -13.71 4.95
C ARG A 197 -15.40 -14.15 4.96
N LEU A 198 -15.16 -15.20 5.71
CA LEU A 198 -13.94 -16.01 5.65
C LEU A 198 -14.22 -17.29 4.85
N PRO A 199 -13.16 -17.95 4.34
CA PRO A 199 -13.26 -19.27 3.71
C PRO A 199 -14.13 -20.24 4.53
N ARG A 200 -14.86 -21.12 3.84
CA ARG A 200 -15.73 -22.12 4.48
C ARG A 200 -14.93 -22.99 5.44
N GLU A 201 -15.57 -23.40 6.54
CA GLU A 201 -14.98 -24.37 7.45
C GLU A 201 -14.82 -25.72 6.76
N GLY A 202 -13.66 -26.35 6.92
CA GLY A 202 -13.32 -27.60 6.22
C GLY A 202 -12.90 -27.42 4.76
N ALA A 203 -12.67 -26.18 4.30
CA ALA A 203 -12.05 -25.94 2.99
C ALA A 203 -10.62 -26.49 2.96
N ASP A 204 -10.08 -26.70 1.75
CA ASP A 204 -8.73 -27.21 1.57
C ASP A 204 -7.71 -26.33 2.29
N LYS A 205 -6.75 -26.97 2.98
CA LYS A 205 -5.71 -26.29 3.74
C LYS A 205 -4.64 -25.77 2.79
N GLY A 206 -4.83 -24.55 2.32
CA GLY A 206 -3.91 -23.91 1.38
C GLY A 206 -4.11 -24.38 -0.06
N LEU A 207 -3.16 -24.02 -0.91
CA LEU A 207 -3.25 -24.26 -2.34
C LEU A 207 -2.97 -25.74 -2.66
N VAL A 208 -3.95 -26.44 -3.24
CA VAL A 208 -3.80 -27.84 -3.64
C VAL A 208 -3.10 -27.91 -5.01
N GLU A 209 -2.02 -28.68 -5.06
CA GLU A 209 -1.25 -28.90 -6.29
C GLU A 209 -2.12 -29.49 -7.40
N GLY A 210 -2.08 -28.88 -8.58
CA GLY A 210 -2.88 -29.26 -9.75
C GLY A 210 -4.32 -28.72 -9.76
N LYS A 211 -4.77 -28.03 -8.71
CA LYS A 211 -6.07 -27.36 -8.64
C LYS A 211 -5.95 -25.84 -8.48
N GLU A 212 -4.80 -25.28 -8.83
CA GLU A 212 -4.52 -23.86 -8.66
C GLU A 212 -5.49 -22.98 -9.46
N MET A 213 -5.94 -23.45 -10.62
CA MET A 213 -6.87 -22.70 -11.47
C MET A 213 -8.34 -22.85 -11.06
N GLU A 214 -8.66 -23.71 -10.08
CA GLU A 214 -10.03 -23.95 -9.60
C GLU A 214 -10.45 -22.99 -8.48
N GLN A 215 -9.51 -22.19 -7.98
CA GLN A 215 -9.76 -21.19 -6.94
C GLN A 215 -10.80 -20.17 -7.38
N ARG A 216 -11.77 -19.87 -6.51
CA ARG A 216 -12.80 -18.87 -6.78
C ARG A 216 -13.53 -18.44 -5.52
N VAL A 217 -14.28 -17.36 -5.65
CA VAL A 217 -15.32 -16.97 -4.69
C VAL A 217 -16.57 -17.83 -4.93
N ASP A 218 -17.17 -18.35 -3.87
CA ASP A 218 -18.45 -19.07 -3.93
C ASP A 218 -19.66 -18.13 -3.99
N GLU A 219 -20.87 -18.69 -4.09
CA GLU A 219 -22.12 -17.92 -4.14
C GLU A 219 -22.38 -17.06 -2.89
N GLU A 220 -21.73 -17.37 -1.76
CA GLU A 220 -21.86 -16.62 -0.51
C GLU A 220 -20.79 -15.53 -0.34
N GLY A 221 -19.87 -15.40 -1.30
CA GLY A 221 -18.77 -14.46 -1.21
C GLY A 221 -17.57 -14.98 -0.42
N ARG A 222 -17.44 -16.30 -0.22
CA ARG A 222 -16.32 -16.93 0.50
C ARG A 222 -15.31 -17.49 -0.47
N TRP A 223 -14.04 -17.33 -0.15
CA TRP A 223 -12.96 -17.91 -0.93
C TRP A 223 -12.89 -19.43 -0.76
N SER A 224 -12.55 -20.15 -1.83
CA SER A 224 -12.69 -21.61 -1.92
C SER A 224 -11.73 -22.43 -1.05
N ARG A 225 -10.67 -21.83 -0.50
CA ARG A 225 -9.68 -22.50 0.36
C ARG A 225 -9.30 -21.64 1.57
N GLU A 226 -8.70 -22.26 2.57
CA GLU A 226 -8.04 -21.53 3.66
C GLU A 226 -6.80 -20.78 3.17
N LEU A 227 -6.52 -19.64 3.81
CA LEU A 227 -5.40 -18.76 3.49
C LEU A 227 -4.44 -18.72 4.68
N GLY A 228 -3.17 -19.03 4.40
CA GLY A 228 -2.12 -19.11 5.40
C GLY A 228 -1.60 -17.74 5.84
N LYS A 229 -0.90 -17.74 6.98
CA LYS A 229 -0.09 -16.59 7.40
C LYS A 229 0.96 -16.28 6.32
N GLY A 230 1.10 -15.01 5.98
CA GLY A 230 2.01 -14.53 4.95
C GLY A 230 1.41 -14.51 3.54
N GLU A 231 0.22 -15.09 3.33
CA GLU A 231 -0.49 -14.96 2.05
C GLU A 231 -1.05 -13.54 1.90
N VAL A 232 -1.04 -13.07 0.66
CA VAL A 232 -1.63 -11.78 0.28
C VAL A 232 -3.12 -11.98 0.01
N VAL A 233 -3.93 -11.08 0.55
CA VAL A 233 -5.38 -11.10 0.43
C VAL A 233 -5.93 -9.76 0.01
N VAL A 234 -6.92 -9.83 -0.86
CA VAL A 234 -7.77 -8.70 -1.25
C VAL A 234 -8.92 -8.61 -0.24
N ILE A 235 -9.14 -7.41 0.27
CA ILE A 235 -10.19 -7.11 1.23
C ILE A 235 -11.33 -6.45 0.48
N VAL A 236 -12.47 -7.14 0.42
CA VAL A 236 -13.73 -6.62 -0.11
C VAL A 236 -14.66 -6.26 1.04
N ALA A 237 -15.61 -5.37 0.80
CA ALA A 237 -16.51 -4.86 1.83
C ALA A 237 -17.96 -5.27 1.58
N GLU A 238 -18.71 -5.54 2.65
CA GLU A 238 -20.14 -5.83 2.55
C GLU A 238 -20.89 -4.67 1.86
N GLY A 239 -21.61 -5.01 0.78
CA GLY A 239 -22.39 -4.04 0.00
C GLY A 239 -21.55 -3.14 -0.91
N LYS A 240 -20.30 -3.50 -1.18
CA LYS A 240 -19.42 -2.85 -2.16
C LYS A 240 -18.97 -3.87 -3.21
N GLU A 241 -18.87 -3.43 -4.46
CA GLU A 241 -18.43 -4.26 -5.57
C GLU A 241 -16.90 -4.28 -5.67
N GLU A 242 -16.28 -3.10 -5.52
CA GLU A 242 -14.84 -2.92 -5.61
C GLU A 242 -14.11 -3.30 -4.31
N ALA A 243 -12.89 -3.81 -4.45
CA ALA A 243 -12.00 -4.07 -3.32
C ALA A 243 -11.62 -2.77 -2.61
N CYS A 244 -11.60 -2.77 -1.28
CA CYS A 244 -11.25 -1.59 -0.49
C CYS A 244 -9.78 -1.56 -0.06
N ALA A 245 -9.16 -2.73 0.09
CA ALA A 245 -7.75 -2.83 0.49
C ALA A 245 -7.11 -4.15 0.03
N VAL A 246 -5.79 -4.20 0.08
CA VAL A 246 -4.96 -5.39 -0.14
C VAL A 246 -3.90 -5.42 0.95
N GLY A 247 -3.67 -6.58 1.56
CA GLY A 247 -2.61 -6.73 2.55
C GLY A 247 -2.20 -8.17 2.78
N THR A 248 -1.24 -8.35 3.66
CA THR A 248 -0.68 -9.66 3.98
C THR A 248 -1.25 -10.17 5.31
N LEU A 249 -1.65 -11.45 5.35
CA LEU A 249 -2.16 -12.07 6.56
C LEU A 249 -1.08 -12.23 7.62
N VAL A 250 -1.30 -11.65 8.79
CA VAL A 250 -0.49 -11.87 9.99
C VAL A 250 -0.96 -13.12 10.74
N THR A 251 -2.23 -13.48 10.57
CA THR A 251 -2.87 -14.67 11.13
C THR A 251 -3.68 -15.37 10.04
N GLY A 252 -3.53 -16.70 9.93
CA GLY A 252 -4.24 -17.49 8.90
C GLY A 252 -5.74 -17.60 9.17
N THR A 253 -6.54 -17.80 8.12
CA THR A 253 -8.01 -17.73 8.21
C THR A 253 -8.63 -18.78 9.13
N GLU A 254 -8.05 -19.97 9.22
CA GLU A 254 -8.47 -21.03 10.16
C GLU A 254 -8.30 -20.56 11.62
N GLU A 255 -7.15 -19.95 11.92
CA GLU A 255 -6.84 -19.42 13.26
C GLU A 255 -7.71 -18.21 13.61
N VAL A 256 -8.01 -17.34 12.64
CA VAL A 256 -8.92 -16.20 12.82
C VAL A 256 -10.32 -16.68 13.22
N LYS A 257 -10.84 -17.73 12.55
CA LYS A 257 -12.14 -18.33 12.87
C LYS A 257 -12.14 -18.96 14.27
N ALA A 258 -11.08 -19.68 14.62
CA ALA A 258 -10.98 -20.37 15.89
C ALA A 258 -10.85 -19.41 17.09
N LYS A 259 -10.03 -18.35 16.96
CA LYS A 259 -9.78 -17.41 18.06
C LYS A 259 -10.78 -16.27 18.14
N GLY A 260 -11.30 -15.80 16.99
CA GLY A 260 -12.21 -14.66 16.88
C GLY A 260 -11.64 -13.32 17.37
N LYS A 261 -10.34 -13.25 17.66
CA LYS A 261 -9.66 -12.05 18.21
C LYS A 261 -8.23 -11.95 17.69
N GLY A 262 -7.71 -10.72 17.70
CA GLY A 262 -6.34 -10.41 17.29
C GLY A 262 -6.26 -9.74 15.91
N PRO A 263 -5.05 -9.27 15.53
CA PRO A 263 -4.79 -8.66 14.25
C PRO A 263 -4.80 -9.71 13.14
N VAL A 264 -5.36 -9.37 11.98
CA VAL A 264 -5.42 -10.23 10.79
C VAL A 264 -4.58 -9.65 9.67
N VAL A 265 -4.67 -8.34 9.44
CA VAL A 265 -3.82 -7.61 8.49
C VAL A 265 -3.35 -6.32 9.16
N GLU A 266 -2.05 -6.19 9.36
CA GLU A 266 -1.46 -5.01 10.02
C GLU A 266 -1.23 -3.85 9.05
N ASP A 267 -0.62 -4.15 7.90
CA ASP A 267 -0.29 -3.18 6.86
C ASP A 267 -1.03 -3.54 5.57
N ALA A 268 -1.85 -2.62 5.09
CA ALA A 268 -2.64 -2.77 3.88
C ALA A 268 -2.49 -1.53 2.99
N HIS A 269 -2.45 -1.75 1.68
CA HIS A 269 -2.70 -0.73 0.68
C HIS A 269 -4.22 -0.59 0.49
N PHE A 270 -4.78 0.61 0.64
CA PHE A 270 -6.23 0.85 0.63
C PHE A 270 -6.65 2.01 -0.28
N LEU A 271 -7.94 2.09 -0.61
CA LEU A 271 -8.44 3.16 -1.46
C LEU A 271 -8.29 4.53 -0.81
N GLY A 272 -7.68 5.47 -1.54
CA GLY A 272 -7.41 6.82 -1.04
C GLY A 272 -6.13 6.93 -0.20
N ASP A 273 -5.35 5.86 -0.06
CA ASP A 273 -4.03 5.96 0.53
C ASP A 273 -3.03 6.68 -0.40
N GLY A 274 -1.83 6.93 0.11
CA GLY A 274 -0.82 7.65 -0.67
C GLY A 274 -0.33 6.89 -1.90
N LEU A 275 -0.42 5.55 -1.90
CA LEU A 275 -0.03 4.73 -3.03
C LEU A 275 -1.11 4.79 -4.13
N TRP A 276 -2.38 4.80 -3.74
CA TRP A 276 -3.53 4.97 -4.62
C TRP A 276 -3.48 6.33 -5.34
N ASN A 277 -3.17 7.40 -4.60
CA ASN A 277 -3.08 8.77 -5.10
C ASN A 277 -1.70 9.12 -5.69
N LEU A 278 -0.77 8.16 -5.77
CA LEU A 278 0.56 8.40 -6.31
C LEU A 278 0.47 8.71 -7.81
N ALA A 279 0.94 9.90 -8.20
CA ALA A 279 1.11 10.26 -9.60
C ALA A 279 2.30 9.50 -10.19
N LEU A 280 2.07 8.79 -11.29
CA LEU A 280 3.05 7.93 -11.96
C LEU A 280 3.35 8.41 -13.37
N GLU A 281 3.48 9.72 -13.54
CA GLU A 281 3.98 10.32 -14.78
C GLU A 281 5.44 9.92 -15.04
#